data_AF-Q87IU0-F1
#
_entry.id   AF-Q87IU0-F1
#
_cell.length_a   1.000
_cell.length_b   1.000
_cell.length_c   1.000
_cell.angle_alpha   90.00
_cell.angle_beta   90.00
_cell.angle_gamma   90.00
#
_symmetry.space_group_name_H-M   'P 1'
#
loop_
_entity.id
_entity.type
_entity.pdbx_description
1 polymer ?
#
loop_
_entity_poly.entity_id
_entity_poly.type
_entity_poly.pdbx_seq_one_letter_code
_entity_poly.pdbx_strand_id
1 'polypeptide(L)'
;MARSRILPIPLILLIPIVLLAIVIIAGVYRFSLSDDEIMAKFPQAEVQSNPIVAEVLGVQAKNPWTIQVPEQNAVSFLEEWDKENGYLIGQYDAGATKGQVLVPTAFIAQRKINKEFWIAAPMIVTTQGSGAFYYVGLFKFDPIPSRVVLLDSVFIGDRVKFAQINWQTDTKIAISFLTHGESQSMADEPNQSNSATLTRVGNNLHMQQ
;
A
#
# COMPACT_ATOMS: atom_id res chain seq x y z
N MET A 1 -57.23 -30.14 -50.97
CA MET A 1 -56.28 -30.65 -49.95
C MET A 1 -54.93 -30.83 -50.61
N ALA A 2 -54.00 -29.88 -50.44
CA ALA A 2 -52.64 -30.01 -50.96
C ALA A 2 -51.80 -30.84 -49.96
N ARG A 3 -51.36 -32.01 -50.39
CA ARG A 3 -50.56 -32.96 -49.59
C ARG A 3 -49.08 -32.58 -49.77
N SER A 4 -48.47 -31.98 -48.75
CA SER A 4 -47.06 -31.56 -48.78
C SER A 4 -46.14 -32.78 -48.90
N ARG A 5 -45.50 -32.95 -50.06
CA ARG A 5 -44.46 -33.97 -50.27
C ARG A 5 -43.14 -33.43 -49.71
N ILE A 6 -42.71 -33.99 -48.59
CA ILE A 6 -41.38 -33.76 -48.03
C ILE A 6 -40.40 -34.58 -48.88
N LEU A 7 -39.51 -33.91 -49.60
CA LEU A 7 -38.46 -34.54 -50.39
C LEU A 7 -37.44 -35.20 -49.43
N PRO A 8 -37.01 -36.45 -49.67
CA PRO A 8 -36.01 -37.10 -48.83
C PRO A 8 -34.66 -36.41 -49.01
N ILE A 9 -34.15 -35.79 -47.95
CA ILE A 9 -32.79 -35.25 -47.93
C ILE A 9 -31.83 -36.44 -48.09
N PRO A 10 -30.90 -36.44 -49.06
CA PRO A 10 -29.93 -37.51 -49.22
C PRO A 10 -29.14 -37.69 -47.92
N LEU A 11 -28.99 -38.93 -47.43
CA LEU A 11 -28.35 -39.20 -46.14
C LEU A 11 -26.92 -38.63 -46.05
N ILE A 12 -26.23 -38.48 -47.18
CA ILE A 12 -24.90 -37.86 -47.29
C ILE A 12 -24.90 -36.35 -46.99
N LEU A 13 -26.02 -35.66 -47.22
CA LEU A 13 -26.23 -34.25 -46.88
C LEU A 13 -26.62 -34.06 -45.41
N LEU A 14 -27.05 -35.12 -44.72
CA LEU A 14 -27.41 -35.06 -43.30
C LEU A 14 -26.19 -34.79 -42.41
N ILE A 15 -25.06 -35.43 -42.73
CA ILE A 15 -23.80 -35.31 -41.96
C ILE A 15 -23.32 -33.85 -41.84
N PRO A 16 -23.15 -33.07 -42.94
CA PRO A 16 -22.70 -31.69 -42.83
C PRO A 16 -23.72 -30.78 -42.15
N ILE A 17 -25.03 -31.05 -42.31
CA ILE A 17 -26.09 -30.26 -41.66
C ILE A 17 -26.07 -30.48 -40.15
N VAL A 18 -25.90 -31.72 -39.69
CA VAL A 18 -25.79 -32.05 -38.26
C VAL A 18 -24.52 -31.43 -37.68
N LEU A 19 -23.39 -31.50 -38.37
CA LEU A 19 -22.14 -30.83 -37.96
C LEU A 19 -22.32 -29.31 -37.83
N LEU A 20 -22.96 -28.67 -38.81
CA LEU A 20 -23.26 -27.24 -38.78
C LEU A 20 -24.14 -26.88 -37.57
N ALA A 21 -25.19 -27.67 -37.31
CA ALA A 21 -26.07 -27.46 -36.16
C ALA A 21 -25.32 -27.56 -34.83
N ILE A 22 -24.40 -28.53 -34.68
CA ILE A 22 -23.57 -28.67 -33.48
C ILE A 22 -22.67 -27.44 -33.28
N VAL A 23 -22.04 -26.94 -34.35
CA VAL A 23 -21.19 -25.74 -34.29
C VAL A 23 -22.01 -24.50 -33.92
N ILE A 24 -23.22 -24.34 -34.47
CA ILE A 24 -24.11 -23.23 -34.12
C ILE A 24 -24.52 -23.31 -32.64
N ILE A 25 -24.91 -24.47 -32.14
CA ILE A 25 -25.29 -24.67 -30.74
C ILE A 25 -24.10 -24.36 -29.82
N ALA A 26 -22.90 -24.84 -30.14
CA ALA A 26 -21.69 -24.54 -29.38
C ALA A 26 -21.34 -23.05 -29.40
N GLY A 27 -21.52 -22.38 -30.54
CA GLY A 27 -21.36 -20.93 -30.68
C GLY A 27 -22.36 -20.16 -29.83
N VAL A 28 -23.65 -20.48 -29.94
CA VAL A 28 -24.71 -19.86 -29.13
C VAL A 28 -24.47 -20.08 -27.64
N TYR A 29 -24.08 -21.28 -27.21
CA TYR A 29 -23.72 -21.53 -25.82
C TYR A 29 -22.54 -20.65 -25.37
N ARG A 30 -21.45 -20.61 -26.15
CA ARG A 30 -20.29 -19.77 -25.86
C ARG A 30 -20.61 -18.27 -25.82
N PHE A 31 -21.50 -17.79 -26.69
CA PHE A 31 -21.87 -16.38 -26.79
C PHE A 31 -23.09 -16.00 -25.90
N SER A 32 -23.80 -16.98 -25.35
CA SER A 32 -24.92 -16.78 -24.41
C SER A 32 -24.51 -16.87 -22.95
N LEU A 33 -23.31 -17.39 -22.65
CA LEU A 33 -22.68 -17.23 -21.34
C LEU A 33 -22.45 -15.73 -21.12
N SER A 34 -23.24 -15.11 -20.24
CA SER A 34 -22.97 -13.76 -19.77
C SER A 34 -21.66 -13.76 -18.97
N ASP A 35 -20.95 -12.64 -18.96
CA ASP A 35 -19.71 -12.46 -18.20
C ASP A 35 -19.88 -12.91 -16.73
N ASP A 36 -21.09 -12.80 -16.17
CA ASP A 36 -21.47 -13.24 -14.82
C ASP A 36 -21.26 -14.75 -14.55
N GLU A 37 -21.58 -15.63 -15.51
CA GLU A 37 -21.35 -17.08 -15.35
C GLU A 37 -19.87 -17.44 -15.52
N ILE A 38 -19.11 -16.63 -16.28
CA ILE A 38 -17.66 -16.75 -16.37
C ILE A 38 -17.03 -16.28 -15.05
N MET A 39 -17.50 -15.18 -14.47
CA MET A 39 -17.06 -14.68 -13.16
C MET A 39 -17.37 -15.65 -12.01
N ALA A 40 -18.47 -16.42 -12.11
CA ALA A 40 -18.79 -17.46 -11.12
C ALA A 40 -17.90 -18.70 -11.21
N LYS A 41 -17.33 -19.00 -12.40
CA LYS A 41 -16.50 -20.21 -12.65
C LYS A 41 -15.01 -20.00 -12.43
N PHE A 42 -14.58 -18.74 -12.37
CA PHE A 42 -13.25 -18.37 -11.93
C PHE A 42 -13.41 -17.60 -10.61
N PRO A 43 -13.43 -18.27 -9.44
CA PRO A 43 -13.28 -17.55 -8.19
C PRO A 43 -12.02 -16.70 -8.37
N GLN A 44 -12.16 -15.37 -8.36
CA GLN A 44 -11.02 -14.49 -8.30
C GLN A 44 -10.19 -15.04 -7.15
N ALA A 45 -8.99 -15.56 -7.44
CA ALA A 45 -8.07 -15.93 -6.39
C ALA A 45 -8.05 -14.72 -5.46
N GLU A 46 -8.56 -14.88 -4.24
CA GLU A 46 -8.60 -13.80 -3.27
C GLU A 46 -7.22 -13.20 -3.31
N VAL A 47 -7.14 -11.96 -3.79
CA VAL A 47 -5.86 -11.28 -3.88
C VAL A 47 -5.41 -11.19 -2.45
N GLN A 48 -4.50 -12.08 -2.05
CA GLN A 48 -4.09 -12.24 -0.67
C GLN A 48 -3.42 -10.94 -0.27
N SER A 49 -4.21 -10.05 0.33
CA SER A 49 -3.75 -8.73 0.73
C SER A 49 -2.84 -8.91 1.92
N ASN A 50 -1.78 -8.11 1.96
CA ASN A 50 -0.93 -8.00 3.12
C ASN A 50 -1.80 -7.54 4.31
N PRO A 51 -1.90 -8.36 5.37
CA PRO A 51 -2.83 -8.10 6.47
C PRO A 51 -2.45 -6.86 7.27
N ILE A 52 -1.16 -6.55 7.40
CA ILE A 52 -0.69 -5.35 8.11
C ILE A 52 -1.12 -4.10 7.35
N VAL A 53 -0.87 -4.04 6.04
CA VAL A 53 -1.27 -2.89 5.22
C VAL A 53 -2.79 -2.73 5.19
N ALA A 54 -3.53 -3.83 5.08
CA ALA A 54 -4.99 -3.81 5.10
C ALA A 54 -5.55 -3.31 6.43
N GLU A 55 -5.03 -3.80 7.56
CA GLU A 55 -5.55 -3.45 8.89
C GLU A 55 -5.13 -2.02 9.31
N VAL A 56 -3.89 -1.61 9.02
CA VAL A 56 -3.36 -0.30 9.45
C VAL A 56 -3.82 0.84 8.54
N LEU A 57 -3.82 0.60 7.23
CA LEU A 57 -4.07 1.65 6.23
C LEU A 57 -5.44 1.52 5.56
N GLY A 58 -6.13 0.39 5.69
CA GLY A 58 -7.37 0.15 4.95
C GLY A 58 -7.16 0.00 3.45
N VAL A 59 -5.92 -0.27 3.01
CA VAL A 59 -5.55 -0.40 1.59
C VAL A 59 -5.31 -1.86 1.26
N GLN A 60 -5.91 -2.32 0.17
CA GLN A 60 -5.66 -3.67 -0.37
C GLN A 60 -4.35 -3.67 -1.16
N ALA A 61 -3.27 -4.07 -0.51
CA ALA A 61 -1.93 -4.16 -1.09
C ALA A 61 -1.46 -5.61 -1.08
N LYS A 62 -0.89 -6.10 -2.18
CA LYS A 62 -0.32 -7.45 -2.25
C LYS A 62 0.98 -7.56 -1.46
N ASN A 63 1.78 -6.50 -1.52
CA ASN A 63 3.14 -6.49 -1.01
C ASN A 63 3.24 -5.67 0.29
N PRO A 64 4.27 -5.92 1.13
CA PRO A 64 4.51 -5.16 2.35
C PRO A 64 4.71 -3.67 2.09
N TRP A 65 4.45 -2.87 3.12
CA TRP A 65 4.85 -1.46 3.13
C TRP A 65 6.37 -1.39 3.05
N THR A 66 6.86 -0.78 1.98
CA THR A 66 8.28 -0.72 1.63
C THR A 66 8.86 0.65 1.96
N ILE A 67 9.99 0.67 2.67
CA ILE A 67 10.70 1.88 3.07
C ILE A 67 12.13 1.80 2.55
N GLN A 68 12.52 2.76 1.70
CA GLN A 68 13.93 3.03 1.47
C GLN A 68 14.47 3.71 2.73
N VAL A 69 15.41 3.08 3.41
CA VAL A 69 15.90 3.57 4.71
C VAL A 69 16.67 4.88 4.49
N PRO A 70 16.24 6.02 5.07
CA PRO A 70 16.93 7.31 4.89
C PRO A 70 18.42 7.24 5.24
N GLU A 71 19.25 7.90 4.43
CA GLU A 71 20.72 7.92 4.58
C GLU A 71 21.41 6.55 4.53
N GLN A 72 20.67 5.47 4.23
CA GLN A 72 21.19 4.11 4.08
C GLN A 72 20.86 3.58 2.68
N ASN A 73 21.79 2.85 2.09
CA ASN A 73 21.54 2.16 0.82
C ASN A 73 20.84 0.81 1.05
N ALA A 74 19.73 0.81 1.79
CA ALA A 74 18.98 -0.39 2.16
C ALA A 74 17.47 -0.18 2.09
N VAL A 75 16.75 -1.28 1.87
CA VAL A 75 15.28 -1.33 1.86
C VAL A 75 14.81 -2.14 3.05
N SER A 76 13.75 -1.67 3.71
CA SER A 76 13.07 -2.37 4.78
C SER A 76 11.61 -2.62 4.40
N PHE A 77 11.11 -3.79 4.79
CA PHE A 77 9.71 -4.18 4.64
C PHE A 77 9.07 -4.24 6.03
N LEU A 78 7.95 -3.54 6.24
CA LEU A 78 7.21 -3.60 7.49
C LEU A 78 6.38 -4.88 7.52
N GLU A 79 6.97 -5.94 8.08
CA GLU A 79 6.41 -7.29 8.08
C GLU A 79 5.96 -7.75 9.48
N GLU A 80 6.35 -7.02 10.52
CA GLU A 80 5.96 -7.28 11.90
C GLU A 80 5.15 -6.12 12.46
N TRP A 81 4.21 -6.43 13.34
CA TRP A 81 3.42 -5.44 14.07
C TRP A 81 3.34 -5.81 15.55
N ASP A 82 4.06 -5.03 16.35
CA ASP A 82 3.90 -5.01 17.80
C ASP A 82 2.64 -4.21 18.14
N LYS A 83 1.52 -4.93 18.31
CA LYS A 83 0.22 -4.32 18.67
C LYS A 83 0.18 -3.77 20.09
N GLU A 84 1.02 -4.29 20.99
CA GLU A 84 1.05 -3.87 22.39
C GLU A 84 1.67 -2.46 22.51
N ASN A 85 2.80 -2.25 21.84
CA ASN A 85 3.49 -0.96 21.85
C ASN A 85 3.09 -0.04 20.69
N GLY A 86 2.35 -0.55 19.70
CA GLY A 86 1.82 0.23 18.58
C GLY A 86 2.85 0.55 17.50
N TYR A 87 3.77 -0.38 17.20
CA TYR A 87 4.81 -0.20 16.18
C TYR A 87 4.69 -1.22 15.06
N LEU A 88 4.77 -0.74 13.82
CA LEU A 88 5.16 -1.59 12.70
C LEU A 88 6.68 -1.67 12.64
N ILE A 89 7.21 -2.85 12.35
CA ILE A 89 8.63 -3.15 12.44
C ILE A 89 9.08 -3.74 11.10
N GLY A 90 10.18 -3.20 10.58
CA GLY A 90 10.93 -3.78 9.48
C GLY A 90 12.41 -3.84 9.82
N GLN A 91 13.07 -4.94 9.47
CA GLN A 91 14.52 -5.05 9.59
C GLN A 91 15.19 -4.51 8.33
N TYR A 92 16.44 -4.07 8.43
CA TYR A 92 17.26 -3.77 7.26
C TYR A 92 18.72 -4.15 7.47
N ASP A 93 19.41 -4.41 6.37
CA ASP A 93 20.84 -4.69 6.31
C ASP A 93 21.46 -3.90 5.14
N ALA A 94 22.32 -2.93 5.45
CA ALA A 94 23.06 -2.11 4.50
C ALA A 94 24.53 -2.55 4.39
N GLY A 95 24.86 -3.79 4.81
CA GLY A 95 26.21 -4.34 4.82
C GLY A 95 27.03 -3.87 6.02
N ALA A 96 27.37 -2.58 6.08
CA ALA A 96 28.15 -1.99 7.18
C ALA A 96 27.29 -1.70 8.42
N THR A 97 26.00 -1.43 8.23
CA THR A 97 25.03 -1.12 9.27
C THR A 97 23.82 -2.02 9.12
N LYS A 98 23.28 -2.48 10.24
CA LYS A 98 21.97 -3.14 10.31
C LYS A 98 21.12 -2.43 11.34
N GLY A 99 19.82 -2.65 11.30
CA GLY A 99 18.92 -2.07 12.26
C GLY A 99 17.47 -2.27 11.88
N GLN A 100 16.63 -1.41 12.45
CA GLN A 100 15.19 -1.49 12.28
C GLN A 100 14.62 -0.16 11.81
N VAL A 101 13.54 -0.25 11.05
CA VAL A 101 12.61 0.83 10.83
C VAL A 101 11.37 0.56 11.65
N LEU A 102 11.01 1.50 12.51
CA LEU A 102 9.80 1.45 13.32
C LEU A 102 8.83 2.54 12.85
N VAL A 103 7.56 2.20 12.66
CA VAL A 103 6.49 3.15 12.35
C VAL A 103 5.44 3.11 13.47
N PRO A 104 5.42 4.12 14.36
CA PRO A 104 4.34 4.25 15.34
C PRO A 104 2.99 4.44 14.65
N THR A 105 2.04 3.53 14.89
CA THR A 105 0.74 3.51 14.20
C THR A 105 -0.20 4.63 14.66
N ALA A 106 -0.06 5.10 15.90
CA ALA A 106 -0.91 6.12 16.50
C ALA A 106 -0.87 7.49 15.80
N PHE A 107 0.19 7.78 15.04
CA PHE A 107 0.40 9.07 14.38
C PHE A 107 0.38 8.96 12.85
N ILE A 108 -0.13 7.86 12.29
CA ILE A 108 -0.33 7.72 10.85
C ILE A 108 -1.47 8.64 10.42
N ALA A 109 -1.17 9.59 9.54
CA ALA A 109 -2.14 10.52 9.00
C ALA A 109 -2.39 10.22 7.52
N GLN A 110 -3.64 9.91 7.17
CA GLN A 110 -4.03 9.57 5.80
C GLN A 110 -4.84 10.71 5.17
N ARG A 111 -4.67 10.92 3.86
CA ARG A 111 -5.47 11.87 3.08
C ARG A 111 -5.67 11.40 1.65
N LYS A 112 -6.89 11.53 1.15
CA LYS A 112 -7.21 11.26 -0.25
C LYS A 112 -7.09 12.54 -1.07
N ILE A 113 -6.19 12.57 -2.05
CA ILE A 113 -5.94 13.72 -2.93
C ILE A 113 -6.06 13.24 -4.38
N ASN A 114 -6.95 13.86 -5.17
CA ASN A 114 -7.16 13.47 -6.57
C ASN A 114 -7.42 11.95 -6.78
N LYS A 115 -8.16 11.33 -5.85
CA LYS A 115 -8.44 9.89 -5.78
C LYS A 115 -7.27 8.98 -5.39
N GLU A 116 -6.07 9.51 -5.19
CA GLU A 116 -4.92 8.79 -4.65
C GLU A 116 -4.89 8.85 -3.12
N PHE A 117 -4.47 7.77 -2.48
CA PHE A 117 -4.28 7.71 -1.03
C PHE A 117 -2.84 8.09 -0.68
N TRP A 118 -2.71 9.16 0.09
CA TRP A 118 -1.46 9.68 0.62
C TRP A 118 -1.39 9.43 2.12
N ILE A 119 -0.20 9.12 2.59
CA ILE A 119 0.05 8.81 4.00
C ILE A 119 1.24 9.64 4.45
N ALA A 120 1.11 10.29 5.59
CA ALA A 120 2.20 10.89 6.33
C ALA A 120 2.34 10.11 7.64
N ALA A 121 3.52 9.55 7.91
CA ALA A 121 3.73 8.74 9.10
C ALA A 121 5.12 8.98 9.69
N PRO A 122 5.28 8.84 11.02
CA PRO A 122 6.59 8.89 11.64
C PRO A 122 7.38 7.63 11.27
N MET A 123 8.69 7.78 11.13
CA MET A 123 9.63 6.67 10.97
C MET A 123 10.78 6.84 11.95
N ILE A 124 11.15 5.76 12.61
CA ILE A 124 12.30 5.70 13.51
C ILE A 124 13.28 4.73 12.89
N VAL A 125 14.48 5.20 12.55
CA VAL A 125 15.55 4.36 12.03
C VAL A 125 16.56 4.12 13.13
N THR A 126 16.67 2.86 13.55
CA THR A 126 17.67 2.42 14.53
C THR A 126 18.86 1.80 13.80
N THR A 127 20.02 1.83 14.44
CA THR A 127 21.23 1.15 13.96
C THR A 127 21.68 0.12 14.99
N GLN A 128 22.68 -0.70 14.68
CA GLN A 128 23.32 -1.62 15.65
C GLN A 128 23.92 -0.91 16.88
N GLY A 129 24.08 0.43 16.85
CA GLY A 129 24.47 1.23 18.00
C GLY A 129 23.28 1.71 18.85
N SER A 130 23.49 2.77 19.64
CA SER A 130 22.46 3.39 20.48
C SER A 130 21.70 4.55 19.81
N GLY A 131 21.93 4.75 18.51
CA GLY A 131 21.35 5.82 17.71
C GLY A 131 19.94 5.46 17.21
N ALA A 132 19.02 6.41 17.35
CA ALA A 132 17.67 6.34 16.81
C ALA A 132 17.30 7.71 16.20
N PHE A 133 17.11 7.70 14.88
CA PHE A 133 16.87 8.89 14.07
C PHE A 133 15.41 8.97 13.67
N TYR A 134 14.77 10.11 13.91
CA TYR A 134 13.33 10.29 13.74
C TYR A 134 13.05 11.11 12.49
N TYR A 135 12.16 10.60 11.66
CA TYR A 135 11.75 11.20 10.40
C TYR A 135 10.22 11.27 10.33
N VAL A 136 9.72 12.14 9.45
CA VAL A 136 8.36 12.01 8.91
C VAL A 136 8.48 11.62 7.45
N GLY A 137 7.89 10.48 7.09
CA GLY A 137 7.84 9.97 5.73
C GLY A 137 6.53 10.36 5.05
N LEU A 138 6.63 10.65 3.75
CA LEU A 138 5.51 10.77 2.83
C LEU A 138 5.43 9.49 1.99
N PHE A 139 4.26 8.86 1.99
CA PHE A 139 4.04 7.60 1.30
C PHE A 139 2.83 7.68 0.38
N LYS A 140 2.84 6.80 -0.61
CA LYS A 140 1.73 6.60 -1.53
C LYS A 140 1.56 5.13 -1.83
N PHE A 141 0.33 4.73 -2.11
CA PHE A 141 0.06 3.43 -2.71
C PHE A 141 0.48 3.41 -4.18
N ASP A 142 1.35 2.47 -4.52
CA ASP A 142 1.77 2.14 -5.88
C ASP A 142 0.96 0.92 -6.37
N PRO A 143 0.07 1.07 -7.37
CA PRO A 143 -0.78 -0.02 -7.84
C PRO A 143 0.00 -1.14 -8.55
N ILE A 144 1.21 -0.85 -9.07
CA ILE A 144 2.08 -1.83 -9.75
C ILE A 144 3.50 -1.59 -9.24
N PRO A 145 3.92 -2.27 -8.15
CA PRO A 145 3.58 -3.67 -7.85
C PRO A 145 2.54 -3.91 -6.74
N SER A 146 1.63 -2.98 -6.42
CA SER A 146 0.62 -3.11 -5.34
C SER A 146 1.26 -3.13 -3.95
N ARG A 147 1.87 -2.01 -3.58
CA ARG A 147 2.51 -1.76 -2.27
C ARG A 147 2.39 -0.29 -1.86
N VAL A 148 2.59 -0.03 -0.58
CA VAL A 148 2.81 1.34 -0.08
C VAL A 148 4.31 1.61 -0.09
N VAL A 149 4.73 2.73 -0.67
CA VAL A 149 6.16 3.08 -0.81
C VAL A 149 6.45 4.43 -0.22
N LEU A 150 7.64 4.57 0.38
CA LEU A 150 8.21 5.87 0.73
C LEU A 150 8.51 6.66 -0.55
N LEU A 151 8.02 7.89 -0.63
CA LEU A 151 8.32 8.84 -1.70
C LEU A 151 9.44 9.79 -1.29
N ASP A 152 9.33 10.35 -0.09
CA ASP A 152 10.31 11.28 0.47
C ASP A 152 10.18 11.31 2.00
N SER A 153 11.20 11.81 2.69
CA SER A 153 11.21 11.91 4.14
C SER A 153 12.00 13.12 4.62
N VAL A 154 11.58 13.68 5.76
CA VAL A 154 12.31 14.78 6.41
C VAL A 154 12.78 14.33 7.78
N PHE A 155 14.07 14.57 8.06
CA PHE A 155 14.66 14.37 9.38
C PHE A 155 14.10 15.40 10.37
N ILE A 156 13.62 14.92 11.51
CA ILE A 156 13.03 15.73 12.58
C ILE A 156 14.04 15.93 13.71
N GLY A 157 14.82 14.90 14.05
CA GLY A 157 15.79 14.96 15.12
C GLY A 157 16.16 13.59 15.69
N ASP A 158 17.02 13.60 16.69
CA ASP A 158 17.40 12.43 17.47
C ASP A 158 16.47 12.28 18.68
N ARG A 159 16.00 11.05 18.93
CA ARG A 159 15.17 10.70 20.12
C ARG A 159 13.97 11.64 20.37
N VAL A 160 13.19 11.87 19.30
CA VAL A 160 11.99 12.73 19.32
C VAL A 160 10.77 11.96 19.83
N LYS A 161 9.85 12.62 20.56
CA LYS A 161 8.53 12.04 20.89
C LYS A 161 7.45 12.75 20.08
N PHE A 162 6.90 12.08 19.06
CA PHE A 162 5.79 12.62 18.28
C PHE A 162 4.54 12.75 19.15
N ALA A 163 3.82 13.87 19.01
CA ALA A 163 2.55 14.10 19.67
C ALA A 163 1.40 14.17 18.65
N GLN A 164 1.65 14.70 17.45
CA GLN A 164 0.63 14.80 16.41
C GLN A 164 1.26 14.90 15.03
N ILE A 165 0.61 14.27 14.04
CA ILE A 165 0.84 14.49 12.61
C ILE A 165 -0.54 14.58 11.98
N ASN A 166 -0.85 15.68 11.29
CA ASN A 166 -2.17 15.91 10.71
C ASN A 166 -2.08 16.68 9.40
N TRP A 167 -2.84 16.24 8.40
CA TRP A 167 -3.01 16.99 7.16
C TRP A 167 -3.90 18.21 7.38
N GLN A 168 -3.34 19.41 7.20
CA GLN A 168 -4.10 20.67 7.24
C GLN A 168 -4.76 20.95 5.88
N THR A 169 -4.04 20.67 4.79
CA THR A 169 -4.51 20.82 3.40
C THR A 169 -3.92 19.69 2.55
N ASP A 170 -4.21 19.67 1.25
CA ASP A 170 -3.64 18.67 0.31
C ASP A 170 -2.12 18.81 0.14
N THR A 171 -1.53 19.91 0.61
CA THR A 171 -0.09 20.18 0.49
C THR A 171 0.58 20.46 1.83
N LYS A 172 -0.16 20.68 2.92
CA LYS A 172 0.43 21.03 4.23
C LYS A 172 0.09 19.99 5.28
N ILE A 173 1.11 19.51 5.98
CA ILE A 173 1.04 18.59 7.10
C ILE A 173 1.60 19.32 8.32
N ALA A 174 0.80 19.47 9.37
CA ALA A 174 1.26 20.01 10.65
C ALA A 174 1.75 18.86 11.53
N ILE A 175 2.91 19.06 12.15
CA ILE A 175 3.48 18.12 13.12
C ILE A 175 3.74 18.83 14.44
N SER A 176 3.54 18.12 15.54
CA SER A 176 3.97 18.55 16.88
C SER A 176 4.70 17.41 17.57
N PHE A 177 5.79 17.73 18.24
CA PHE A 177 6.70 16.76 18.83
C PHE A 177 7.47 17.36 20.00
N LEU A 178 8.07 16.49 20.81
CA LEU A 178 8.94 16.88 21.91
C LEU A 178 10.39 16.55 21.56
N THR A 179 11.30 17.47 21.85
CA THR A 179 12.76 17.27 21.79
C THR A 179 13.38 17.44 23.16
N HIS A 180 14.63 17.03 23.31
CA HIS A 180 15.43 17.37 24.48
C HIS A 180 15.85 18.83 24.44
N GLY A 181 15.81 19.51 25.59
CA GLY A 181 16.38 20.85 25.73
C GLY A 181 17.90 20.82 25.90
N GLU A 182 18.56 21.98 25.75
CA GLU A 182 20.03 22.09 25.77
C GLU A 182 20.69 21.51 27.03
N SER A 183 20.02 21.60 28.17
CA SER A 183 20.52 21.10 29.47
C SER A 183 19.90 19.77 29.88
N GLN A 184 19.13 19.13 29.01
CA GLN A 184 18.42 17.89 29.34
C GLN A 184 19.27 16.66 29.00
N SER A 185 19.25 15.65 29.87
CA SER A 185 19.86 14.35 29.59
C SER A 185 19.12 13.61 28.49
N MET A 186 19.87 13.01 27.55
CA MET A 186 19.33 12.14 26.50
C MET A 186 18.75 10.81 27.02
N ALA A 187 18.89 10.53 28.32
CA ALA A 187 18.28 9.39 28.99
C ALA A 187 16.86 9.67 29.48
N ASP A 188 16.48 10.94 29.64
CA ASP A 188 15.15 11.34 30.09
C ASP A 188 14.18 11.43 28.90
N GLU A 189 12.86 11.42 29.18
CA GLU A 189 11.89 11.71 28.11
C GLU A 189 11.99 13.18 27.65
N PRO A 190 11.98 13.46 26.34
CA PRO A 190 12.04 14.83 25.83
C PRO A 190 10.85 15.66 26.33
N ASN A 191 11.11 16.91 26.72
CA ASN A 191 10.09 17.79 27.33
C ASN A 191 9.91 19.15 26.62
N GLN A 192 10.73 19.47 25.61
CA GLN A 192 10.61 20.72 24.89
C GLN A 192 9.64 20.56 23.71
N SER A 193 8.52 21.26 23.77
CA SER A 193 7.51 21.23 22.70
C SER A 193 7.95 22.03 21.49
N ASN A 194 7.84 21.39 20.33
CA ASN A 194 8.11 21.97 19.03
C ASN A 194 6.96 21.63 18.07
N SER A 195 6.82 22.47 17.05
CA SER A 195 5.88 22.24 15.96
C SER A 195 6.49 22.70 14.65
N ALA A 196 6.20 21.99 13.57
CA ALA A 196 6.64 22.34 12.24
C ALA A 196 5.53 22.10 11.22
N THR A 197 5.65 22.76 10.07
CA THR A 197 4.79 22.50 8.91
C THR A 197 5.63 21.88 7.80
N LEU A 198 5.23 20.69 7.37
CA LEU A 198 5.78 20.03 6.20
C LEU A 198 4.91 20.37 4.99
N THR A 199 5.56 20.71 3.88
CA THR A 199 4.92 21.03 2.61
C THR A 199 5.23 19.94 1.60
N ARG A 200 4.18 19.31 1.08
CA ARG A 200 4.25 18.37 -0.04
C ARG A 200 4.24 19.13 -1.36
N VAL A 201 5.23 18.87 -2.21
CA VAL A 201 5.32 19.37 -3.59
C VAL A 201 5.51 18.19 -4.53
N GLY A 202 4.43 17.74 -5.17
CA GLY A 202 4.44 16.50 -5.94
C GLY A 202 4.68 15.30 -5.03
N ASN A 203 5.78 14.58 -5.26
CA ASN A 203 6.23 13.45 -4.45
C ASN A 203 7.25 13.84 -3.36
N ASN A 204 7.67 15.11 -3.31
CA ASN A 204 8.66 15.58 -2.35
C ASN A 204 8.00 16.15 -1.09
N LEU A 205 8.73 16.12 0.01
CA LEU A 205 8.33 16.62 1.33
C LEU A 205 9.39 17.60 1.84
N HIS A 206 8.98 18.81 2.16
CA HIS A 206 9.89 19.85 2.66
C HIS A 206 9.43 20.36 4.01
N MET A 207 10.32 20.48 4.98
CA MET A 207 10.02 21.22 6.21
C MET A 207 10.23 22.72 5.96
N GLN A 208 9.20 23.52 6.28
CA GLN A 208 9.38 24.97 6.30
C GLN A 208 10.23 25.33 7.52
N GLN A 209 11.41 25.90 7.27
CA GLN A 209 12.25 26.54 8.27
C GLN A 209 11.67 27.89 8.67
#